data_AF-X1SR67-F1
#
_entry.id   AF-X1SR67-F1
#
_cell.length_a   1.000
_cell.length_b   1.000
_cell.length_c   1.000
_cell.angle_alpha   90.00
_cell.angle_beta   90.00
_cell.angle_gamma   90.00
#
_symmetry.space_group_name_H-M   'P 1'
#
loop_
_entity.id
_entity.type
_entity.pdbx_description
1 polymer ?
#
loop_
_entity_poly.entity_id
_entity_poly.type
_entity_poly.pdbx_seq_one_letter_code
_entity_poly.pdbx_strand_id
1 'polypeptide(L)'
;MGDKLINIIFIVVDGLGTGIITLIGQNLGANLINRVEEIARKSLWVVFLITLLEAALVLFLRIPLFKLFIPGRPDIIAEGIHFLTIFTLGIPFFGLIGAIMALFRGSGHNVQPMIVDMVRLWGLRIPLAYFLGNQFGSTGIWWGMALSNIIAALVALFFYFQGGWKKQVIHEYKETIQPTPSPFTPEEG
;
A
#
# COMPACT_ATOMS: atom_id res chain seq x y z
N MET A 1 0.15 -16.18 16.98
CA MET A 1 -1.27 -16.45 16.67
C MET A 1 -2.08 -15.17 16.44
N GLY A 2 -1.78 -14.05 17.13
CA GLY A 2 -2.37 -12.72 16.83
C GLY A 2 -2.11 -12.22 15.40
N ASP A 3 -0.94 -12.51 14.82
CA ASP A 3 -0.60 -12.05 13.45
C ASP A 3 -1.54 -12.59 12.36
N LYS A 4 -2.19 -13.75 12.57
CA LYS A 4 -3.11 -14.32 11.58
C LYS A 4 -4.31 -13.42 11.31
N LEU A 5 -4.82 -12.79 12.36
CA LEU A 5 -6.00 -11.93 12.30
C LEU A 5 -5.68 -10.63 11.54
N ILE A 6 -4.45 -10.12 11.74
CA ILE A 6 -3.92 -8.95 11.03
C ILE A 6 -3.65 -9.29 9.55
N ASN A 7 -3.13 -10.48 9.26
CA ASN A 7 -2.87 -10.89 7.87
C ASN A 7 -4.15 -11.02 7.05
N ILE A 8 -5.27 -11.47 7.64
CA ILE A 8 -6.56 -11.53 6.93
C ILE A 8 -7.00 -10.14 6.46
N ILE A 9 -6.77 -9.11 7.27
CA ILE A 9 -7.06 -7.72 6.93
C ILE A 9 -6.17 -7.27 5.74
N PHE A 10 -4.91 -7.67 5.73
CA PHE A 10 -3.98 -7.28 4.66
C PHE A 10 -4.25 -7.94 3.30
N ILE A 11 -4.85 -9.14 3.28
CA ILE A 11 -5.16 -9.86 2.02
C ILE A 11 -6.07 -9.04 1.10
N VAL A 12 -7.03 -8.30 1.66
CA VAL A 12 -7.95 -7.47 0.86
C VAL A 12 -7.19 -6.37 0.14
N VAL A 13 -6.29 -5.68 0.85
CA VAL A 13 -5.48 -4.59 0.30
C VAL A 13 -4.51 -5.12 -0.76
N ASP A 14 -3.86 -6.25 -0.51
CA ASP A 14 -2.91 -6.85 -1.44
C ASP A 14 -3.59 -7.35 -2.72
N GLY A 15 -4.78 -7.94 -2.60
CA GLY A 15 -5.60 -8.37 -3.72
C GLY A 15 -6.00 -7.21 -4.62
N LEU A 16 -6.51 -6.12 -4.03
CA LEU A 16 -6.85 -4.89 -4.76
C LEU A 16 -5.60 -4.27 -5.41
N GLY A 17 -4.48 -4.22 -4.68
CA GLY A 17 -3.21 -3.70 -5.16
C GLY A 17 -2.70 -4.44 -6.40
N THR A 18 -2.83 -5.77 -6.45
CA THR A 18 -2.40 -6.58 -7.59
C THR A 18 -3.22 -6.26 -8.85
N GLY A 19 -4.53 -6.04 -8.70
CA GLY A 19 -5.41 -5.58 -9.78
C GLY A 19 -5.01 -4.20 -10.30
N ILE A 20 -4.72 -3.26 -9.40
CA ILE A 20 -4.26 -1.91 -9.75
C ILE A 20 -2.95 -1.96 -10.54
N ILE A 21 -1.95 -2.69 -10.05
CA ILE A 21 -0.64 -2.86 -10.72
C ILE A 21 -0.86 -3.33 -12.16
N THR A 22 -1.70 -4.34 -12.36
CA THR A 22 -1.98 -4.93 -13.67
C THR A 22 -2.65 -3.92 -14.60
N LEU A 23 -3.73 -3.27 -14.14
CA LEU A 23 -4.49 -2.31 -14.95
C LEU A 23 -3.64 -1.09 -15.35
N ILE A 24 -2.86 -0.56 -14.41
CA ILE A 24 -1.97 0.57 -14.67
C ILE A 24 -0.88 0.17 -15.66
N GLY A 25 -0.19 -0.95 -15.44
CA GLY A 25 0.90 -1.41 -16.31
C GLY A 25 0.44 -1.64 -17.74
N GLN A 26 -0.72 -2.30 -17.93
CA GLN A 26 -1.28 -2.55 -19.26
C GLN A 26 -1.69 -1.26 -19.99
N ASN A 27 -2.40 -0.35 -19.31
CA ASN A 27 -2.87 0.89 -19.95
C ASN A 27 -1.73 1.88 -20.20
N LEU A 28 -0.73 1.94 -19.31
CA LEU A 28 0.44 2.80 -19.49
C LEU A 28 1.35 2.28 -20.61
N GLY A 29 1.53 0.96 -20.72
CA GLY A 29 2.25 0.34 -21.84
C GLY A 29 1.54 0.53 -23.18
N ALA A 30 0.21 0.64 -23.18
CA ALA A 30 -0.60 0.94 -24.37
C ALA A 30 -0.72 2.44 -24.70
N ASN A 31 0.02 3.33 -24.03
CA ASN A 31 -0.06 4.79 -24.19
C ASN A 31 -1.46 5.39 -23.88
N LEU A 32 -2.31 4.71 -23.12
CA LEU A 32 -3.67 5.15 -22.80
C LEU A 32 -3.69 6.02 -21.53
N ILE A 33 -2.94 7.12 -21.51
CA ILE A 33 -2.71 7.96 -20.31
C ILE A 33 -4.03 8.41 -19.65
N ASN A 34 -5.02 8.83 -20.44
CA ASN A 34 -6.33 9.24 -19.93
C ASN A 34 -7.02 8.10 -19.14
N ARG A 35 -6.90 6.85 -19.61
CA ARG A 35 -7.42 5.68 -18.89
C ARG A 35 -6.63 5.40 -17.62
N VAL A 36 -5.31 5.55 -17.65
CA VAL A 36 -4.46 5.37 -16.45
C VAL A 36 -4.90 6.33 -15.35
N GLU A 37 -5.16 7.60 -15.68
CA GLU A 37 -5.63 8.59 -14.69
C GLU A 37 -7.01 8.26 -14.13
N GLU A 38 -7.92 7.80 -14.98
CA GLU A 38 -9.26 7.36 -14.56
C GLU A 38 -9.19 6.14 -13.64
N ILE A 39 -8.37 5.15 -14.01
CA ILE A 39 -8.12 3.94 -13.21
C ILE A 39 -7.53 4.32 -11.87
N ALA A 40 -6.52 5.18 -11.83
CA ALA A 40 -5.88 5.62 -10.59
C ALA A 40 -6.90 6.29 -9.65
N ARG A 41 -7.66 7.27 -10.15
CA ARG A 41 -8.68 7.98 -9.36
C ARG A 41 -9.78 7.04 -8.86
N LYS A 42 -10.31 6.17 -9.73
CA LYS A 42 -11.35 5.20 -9.35
C LYS A 42 -10.83 4.19 -8.35
N SER A 43 -9.61 3.70 -8.53
CA SER A 43 -8.99 2.72 -7.63
C SER A 43 -8.80 3.29 -6.23
N LEU A 44 -8.35 4.54 -6.09
CA LEU A 44 -8.23 5.19 -4.78
C LEU A 44 -9.58 5.25 -4.05
N TRP A 45 -10.64 5.66 -4.76
CA TRP A 45 -11.99 5.71 -4.20
C TRP A 45 -12.52 4.33 -3.82
N VAL A 46 -12.39 3.34 -4.71
CA VAL A 46 -12.86 1.98 -4.48
C VAL A 46 -12.12 1.33 -3.32
N VAL A 47 -10.79 1.44 -3.27
CA VAL A 47 -9.99 0.89 -2.17
C VAL A 47 -10.35 1.56 -0.86
N PHE A 48 -10.49 2.89 -0.83
CA PHE A 48 -10.89 3.60 0.38
C PHE A 48 -12.26 3.14 0.90
N LEU A 49 -13.25 3.00 0.02
CA LEU A 49 -14.58 2.52 0.40
C LEU A 49 -14.54 1.06 0.90
N ILE A 50 -13.83 0.18 0.21
CA ILE A 50 -13.72 -1.23 0.63
C ILE A 50 -13.04 -1.34 1.99
N THR A 51 -11.93 -0.62 2.18
CA THR A 51 -11.18 -0.65 3.45
C THR A 51 -11.91 0.08 4.58
N LEU A 52 -12.78 1.04 4.27
CA LEU A 52 -13.70 1.65 5.23
C LEU A 52 -14.80 0.65 5.68
N LEU A 53 -15.37 -0.10 4.73
CA LEU A 53 -16.33 -1.17 5.04
C LEU A 53 -15.67 -2.30 5.84
N GLU A 54 -14.45 -2.66 5.48
CA GLU A 54 -13.62 -3.61 6.24
C GLU A 54 -13.38 -3.11 7.67
N ALA A 55 -13.00 -1.84 7.85
CA ALA A 55 -12.80 -1.27 9.17
C ALA A 55 -14.08 -1.34 10.02
N ALA A 56 -15.25 -1.03 9.42
CA ALA A 56 -16.54 -1.14 10.09
C ALA A 56 -16.87 -2.60 10.47
N LEU A 57 -16.61 -3.55 9.56
CA LEU A 57 -16.82 -4.98 9.80
C LEU A 57 -15.93 -5.50 10.93
N VAL A 58 -14.64 -5.16 10.91
CA VAL A 58 -13.68 -5.54 11.95
C VAL A 58 -14.08 -4.92 13.29
N LEU A 59 -14.51 -3.65 13.30
CA LEU A 59 -14.97 -3.00 14.51
C LEU A 59 -16.20 -3.72 15.08
N PHE A 60 -17.19 -4.07 14.25
CA PHE A 60 -18.39 -4.79 14.69
C PHE A 60 -18.06 -6.21 15.21
N LEU A 61 -17.16 -6.93 14.54
CA LEU A 61 -16.81 -8.31 14.85
C LEU A 61 -15.66 -8.47 15.85
N ARG A 62 -15.08 -7.38 16.37
CA ARG A 62 -13.88 -7.45 17.23
C ARG A 62 -14.03 -8.38 18.44
N ILE A 63 -15.18 -8.37 19.11
CA ILE A 63 -15.46 -9.19 20.29
C ILE A 63 -15.58 -10.68 19.94
N PRO A 64 -16.43 -11.10 18.98
CA PRO A 64 -16.51 -12.51 18.60
C PRO A 64 -15.20 -13.01 17.97
N LEU A 65 -14.48 -12.18 17.21
CA LEU A 65 -13.17 -12.54 16.65
C LEU A 65 -12.17 -12.91 17.75
N PHE A 66 -12.00 -12.06 18.78
CA PHE A 66 -11.06 -12.37 19.86
C PHE A 66 -11.46 -13.60 20.70
N LYS A 67 -12.76 -13.80 20.94
CA LYS A 67 -13.26 -14.99 21.64
C LYS A 67 -13.01 -16.29 20.85
N LEU A 68 -13.06 -16.22 19.52
CA LEU A 68 -12.82 -17.37 18.64
C LEU A 68 -11.33 -17.70 18.52
N PHE A 69 -10.47 -16.70 18.38
CA PHE A 69 -9.04 -16.90 18.11
C PHE A 69 -8.16 -16.99 19.36
N ILE A 70 -8.61 -16.48 20.51
CA ILE A 70 -7.86 -16.50 21.79
C ILE A 70 -8.78 -16.96 22.94
N PRO A 71 -9.25 -18.22 22.95
CA PRO A 71 -10.06 -18.72 24.06
C PRO A 71 -9.26 -18.82 25.36
N GLY A 72 -9.86 -18.44 26.48
CA GLY A 72 -9.34 -18.72 27.83
C GLY A 72 -8.34 -17.72 28.43
N ARG A 73 -8.12 -16.55 27.82
CA ARG A 73 -7.24 -15.48 28.36
C ARG A 73 -7.93 -14.10 28.37
N PRO A 74 -8.73 -13.79 29.39
CA PRO A 74 -9.59 -12.60 29.42
C PRO A 74 -8.79 -11.27 29.43
N ASP A 75 -7.62 -11.26 30.04
CA ASP A 75 -6.63 -10.18 30.04
C ASP A 75 -6.12 -9.85 28.63
N ILE A 76 -5.80 -10.87 27.84
CA ILE A 76 -5.35 -10.70 26.45
C ILE A 76 -6.49 -10.25 25.52
N ILE A 77 -7.71 -10.73 25.77
CA ILE A 77 -8.89 -10.34 25.00
C ILE A 77 -9.19 -8.84 25.18
N ALA A 78 -9.09 -8.32 26.41
CA ALA A 78 -9.34 -6.91 26.68
C ALA A 78 -8.34 -6.00 25.95
N GLU A 79 -7.05 -6.31 26.05
CA GLU A 79 -5.98 -5.57 25.35
C GLU A 79 -6.13 -5.68 23.83
N GLY A 80 -6.48 -6.86 23.33
CA GLY A 80 -6.73 -7.11 21.91
C GLY A 80 -7.89 -6.29 21.33
N ILE A 81 -8.99 -6.16 22.09
CA ILE A 81 -10.14 -5.33 21.71
C ILE A 81 -9.74 -3.85 21.65
N HIS A 82 -8.96 -3.37 22.62
CA HIS A 82 -8.43 -2.00 22.62
C HIS A 82 -7.54 -1.75 21.40
N PHE A 83 -6.61 -2.66 21.12
CA PHE A 83 -5.76 -2.61 19.93
C PHE A 83 -6.60 -2.53 18.64
N LEU A 84 -7.53 -3.47 18.42
CA LEU A 84 -8.33 -3.49 17.19
C LEU A 84 -9.14 -2.20 17.02
N THR A 85 -9.65 -1.64 18.11
CA THR A 85 -10.41 -0.39 18.06
C THR A 85 -9.54 0.76 17.54
N ILE A 86 -8.30 0.90 18.04
CA ILE A 86 -7.37 1.93 17.55
C ILE A 86 -6.92 1.61 16.12
N PHE A 87 -6.63 0.34 15.83
CA PHE A 87 -6.13 -0.11 14.53
C PHE A 87 -7.13 0.13 13.39
N THR A 88 -8.43 -0.07 13.64
CA THR A 88 -9.47 0.14 12.63
C THR A 88 -9.51 1.57 12.08
N LEU A 89 -9.13 2.57 12.87
CA LEU A 89 -9.00 3.96 12.41
C LEU A 89 -7.94 4.12 11.33
N GLY A 90 -6.90 3.28 11.35
CA GLY A 90 -5.80 3.30 10.39
C GLY A 90 -6.03 2.48 9.12
N ILE A 91 -7.02 1.57 9.10
CA ILE A 91 -7.26 0.65 7.97
C ILE A 91 -7.55 1.40 6.66
N PRO A 92 -8.46 2.41 6.61
CA PRO A 92 -8.73 3.11 5.35
C PRO A 92 -7.51 3.85 4.79
N PHE A 93 -6.69 4.43 5.67
CA PHE A 93 -5.45 5.11 5.28
C PHE A 93 -4.38 4.12 4.81
N PHE A 94 -4.31 2.95 5.43
CA PHE A 94 -3.45 1.87 4.99
C PHE A 94 -3.86 1.37 3.60
N GLY A 95 -5.16 1.25 3.33
CA GLY A 95 -5.71 0.98 2.00
C GLY A 95 -5.26 2.01 0.96
N LEU A 96 -5.40 3.30 1.28
CA LEU A 96 -4.95 4.38 0.39
C LEU A 96 -3.45 4.31 0.09
N ILE A 97 -2.61 4.09 1.10
CA ILE A 97 -1.18 3.86 0.89
C ILE A 97 -0.99 2.69 -0.07
N GLY A 98 -1.59 1.54 0.21
CA GLY A 98 -1.48 0.34 -0.61
C GLY A 98 -1.85 0.59 -2.09
N ALA A 99 -2.96 1.29 -2.33
CA ALA A 99 -3.40 1.66 -3.67
C ALA A 99 -2.42 2.59 -4.39
N ILE A 100 -1.89 3.60 -3.71
CA ILE A 100 -0.91 4.53 -4.27
C ILE A 100 0.42 3.81 -4.55
N MET A 101 0.87 2.94 -3.64
CA MET A 101 2.08 2.15 -3.85
C MET A 101 1.90 1.18 -5.03
N ALA A 102 0.72 0.57 -5.17
CA ALA A 102 0.36 -0.28 -6.30
C ALA A 102 0.35 0.50 -7.62
N LEU A 103 -0.17 1.73 -7.63
CA LEU A 103 -0.11 2.63 -8.78
C LEU A 103 1.34 2.94 -9.19
N PHE A 104 2.19 3.30 -8.23
CA PHE A 104 3.60 3.57 -8.47
C PHE A 104 4.36 2.36 -9.00
N ARG A 105 4.15 1.19 -8.41
CA ARG A 105 4.73 -0.07 -8.89
C ARG A 105 4.24 -0.42 -10.30
N GLY A 106 2.94 -0.26 -10.56
CA GLY A 106 2.34 -0.49 -11.88
C GLY A 106 2.85 0.47 -12.95
N SER A 107 3.25 1.69 -12.58
CA SER A 107 3.84 2.66 -13.52
C SER A 107 5.36 2.55 -13.68
N GLY A 108 6.01 1.63 -12.96
CA GLY A 108 7.47 1.44 -12.97
C GLY A 108 8.25 2.40 -12.06
N HIS A 109 7.58 3.24 -11.29
CA HIS A 109 8.19 4.23 -10.39
C HIS A 109 8.37 3.66 -8.98
N ASN A 110 9.45 2.92 -8.75
CA ASN A 110 9.68 2.23 -7.46
C ASN A 110 10.36 3.08 -6.38
N VAL A 111 10.94 4.25 -6.74
CA VAL A 111 11.65 5.10 -5.77
C VAL A 111 10.69 5.79 -4.81
N GLN A 112 9.60 6.35 -5.31
CA GLN A 112 8.56 6.99 -4.53
C GLN A 112 7.96 6.06 -3.45
N PRO A 113 7.52 4.82 -3.78
CA PRO A 113 6.99 3.93 -2.76
C PRO A 113 8.04 3.52 -1.73
N MET A 114 9.29 3.35 -2.13
CA MET A 114 10.39 3.06 -1.21
C MET A 114 10.60 4.20 -0.19
N ILE A 115 10.61 5.46 -0.65
CA ILE A 115 10.72 6.63 0.24
C ILE A 115 9.55 6.68 1.22
N VAL A 116 8.32 6.47 0.74
CA VAL A 116 7.13 6.48 1.60
C VAL A 116 7.20 5.39 2.67
N ASP A 117 7.57 4.16 2.29
CA ASP A 117 7.69 3.06 3.24
C ASP A 117 8.83 3.29 4.25
N MET A 118 9.99 3.80 3.82
CA MET A 118 11.10 4.12 4.73
C MET A 118 10.72 5.20 5.73
N VAL A 119 10.12 6.31 5.27
CA VAL A 119 9.66 7.38 6.15
C VAL A 119 8.57 6.86 7.10
N ARG A 120 7.62 6.06 6.60
CA ARG A 120 6.56 5.47 7.44
C ARG A 120 7.13 4.61 8.56
N LEU A 121 8.02 3.67 8.25
CA LEU A 121 8.53 2.73 9.24
C LEU A 121 9.59 3.35 10.15
N TRP A 122 10.63 3.92 9.56
CA TRP A 122 11.80 4.38 10.31
C TRP A 122 11.63 5.82 10.80
N GLY A 123 11.13 6.70 9.95
CA GLY A 123 10.97 8.12 10.28
C GLY A 123 9.79 8.40 11.23
N LEU A 124 8.71 7.63 11.12
CA LEU A 124 7.47 7.91 11.84
C LEU A 124 7.14 6.83 12.86
N ARG A 125 7.01 5.57 12.44
CA ARG A 125 6.51 4.51 13.31
C ARG A 125 7.40 4.26 14.52
N ILE A 126 8.72 4.10 14.31
CA ILE A 126 9.65 3.84 15.43
C ILE A 126 9.66 5.02 16.42
N PRO A 127 9.86 6.29 16.02
CA PRO A 127 9.85 7.41 16.95
C PRO A 127 8.49 7.58 17.64
N LEU A 128 7.39 7.56 16.90
CA LEU A 128 6.06 7.74 17.49
C LEU A 128 5.74 6.62 18.49
N ALA A 129 6.02 5.37 18.15
CA ALA A 129 5.80 4.24 19.05
C ALA A 129 6.69 4.34 20.31
N TYR A 130 7.94 4.80 20.17
CA TYR A 130 8.84 5.00 21.31
C TYR A 130 8.33 6.11 22.25
N PHE A 131 8.02 7.29 21.71
CA PHE A 131 7.58 8.43 22.53
C PHE A 131 6.22 8.19 23.16
N LEU A 132 5.23 7.74 22.38
CA LEU A 132 3.89 7.47 22.90
C LEU A 132 3.89 6.23 23.79
N GLY A 133 4.69 5.21 23.45
CA GLY A 133 4.83 4.00 24.25
C GLY A 133 5.38 4.28 25.66
N ASN A 134 6.36 5.18 25.77
CA ASN A 134 6.88 5.59 27.08
C ASN A 134 5.86 6.36 27.93
N GLN A 135 4.93 7.09 27.32
CA GLN A 135 3.92 7.87 28.05
C GLN A 135 2.64 7.08 28.37
N PHE A 136 2.20 6.21 27.45
CA PHE A 136 0.89 5.56 27.49
C PHE A 136 0.98 4.02 27.45
N GLY A 137 2.17 3.44 27.63
CA GLY A 137 2.39 2.00 27.59
C GLY A 137 2.05 1.38 26.23
N SER A 138 1.45 0.19 26.23
CA SER A 138 1.03 -0.52 25.01
C SER A 138 0.08 0.30 24.14
N THR A 139 -0.85 1.03 24.75
CA THR A 139 -1.80 1.91 24.06
C THR A 139 -1.08 2.98 23.23
N GLY A 140 0.02 3.52 23.75
CA GLY A 140 0.84 4.51 23.05
C GLY A 140 1.51 3.95 21.79
N ILE A 141 1.97 2.70 21.84
CA ILE A 141 2.55 2.00 20.69
C ILE A 141 1.52 1.89 19.56
N TRP A 142 0.28 1.52 19.90
CA TRP A 142 -0.81 1.39 18.91
C TRP A 142 -1.18 2.73 18.27
N TRP A 143 -1.24 3.80 19.06
CA TRP A 143 -1.43 5.15 18.53
C TRP A 143 -0.28 5.59 17.62
N GLY A 144 0.97 5.29 17.99
CA GLY A 144 2.13 5.57 17.15
C GLY A 144 2.05 4.86 15.79
N MET A 145 1.59 3.60 15.79
CA MET A 145 1.36 2.85 14.56
C MET A 145 0.24 3.48 13.70
N ALA A 146 -0.91 3.81 14.28
CA ALA A 146 -2.03 4.43 13.57
C ALA A 146 -1.65 5.80 12.98
N LEU A 147 -1.02 6.67 13.77
CA LEU A 147 -0.54 7.98 13.32
C LEU A 147 0.50 7.87 12.20
N SER A 148 1.43 6.90 12.29
CA SER A 148 2.40 6.67 11.23
C SER A 148 1.74 6.34 9.89
N ASN A 149 0.63 5.58 9.90
CA ASN A 149 -0.13 5.27 8.68
C ASN A 149 -0.87 6.50 8.16
N ILE A 150 -1.49 7.30 9.03
CA ILE A 150 -2.20 8.52 8.61
C ILE A 150 -1.23 9.49 7.94
N ILE A 151 -0.09 9.77 8.58
CA ILE A 151 0.92 10.68 8.03
C ILE A 151 1.50 10.13 6.72
N ALA A 152 1.82 8.84 6.65
CA ALA A 152 2.31 8.22 5.43
C ALA A 152 1.28 8.25 4.29
N ALA A 153 -0.02 8.16 4.58
CA ALA A 153 -1.07 8.32 3.59
C ALA A 153 -1.09 9.74 3.01
N LEU A 154 -0.87 10.76 3.85
CA LEU A 154 -0.74 12.15 3.37
C LEU A 154 0.49 12.33 2.47
N VAL A 155 1.64 11.75 2.85
CA VAL A 155 2.86 11.79 2.01
C VAL A 155 2.65 11.05 0.69
N ALA A 156 1.99 9.89 0.72
CA ALA A 156 1.65 9.13 -0.48
C ALA A 156 0.70 9.94 -1.39
N LEU A 157 -0.33 10.58 -0.83
CA LEU A 157 -1.24 11.45 -1.56
C LEU A 157 -0.53 12.64 -2.18
N PHE A 158 0.42 13.25 -1.47
CA PHE A 158 1.24 14.32 -2.01
C PHE A 158 2.00 13.87 -3.27
N PHE A 159 2.70 12.73 -3.22
CA PHE A 159 3.39 12.19 -4.41
C PHE A 159 2.42 11.80 -5.53
N TYR A 160 1.22 11.31 -5.18
CA TYR A 160 0.16 11.05 -6.15
C TYR A 160 -0.25 12.33 -6.88
N PHE A 161 -0.48 13.44 -6.17
CA PHE A 161 -0.89 14.70 -6.79
C PHE A 161 0.23 15.38 -7.59
N GLN A 162 1.51 15.13 -7.27
CA GLN A 162 2.62 15.62 -8.09
C GLN A 162 2.62 15.05 -9.53
N GLY A 163 1.92 13.94 -9.79
CA GLY A 163 1.71 13.42 -11.14
C GLY A 163 2.95 12.83 -11.82
N GLY A 164 4.10 12.75 -11.13
CA GLY A 164 5.34 12.19 -11.69
C GLY A 164 5.19 10.75 -12.20
N TRP A 165 4.27 9.98 -11.61
CA TRP A 165 3.93 8.62 -12.01
C TRP A 165 3.27 8.47 -13.38
N LYS A 166 2.83 9.58 -14.00
CA LYS A 166 2.18 9.57 -15.32
C LYS A 166 3.18 9.43 -16.47
N LYS A 167 4.46 9.71 -16.22
CA LYS A 167 5.50 9.61 -17.25
C LYS A 167 5.81 8.14 -17.54
N GLN A 168 6.13 7.81 -18.79
CA GLN A 168 6.63 6.48 -19.09
C GLN A 168 8.08 6.36 -18.61
N VAL A 169 8.39 5.27 -17.92
CA VAL A 169 9.76 4.95 -17.46
C VAL A 169 10.58 4.30 -18.58
N ILE A 170 9.91 3.75 -19.60
CA ILE A 170 10.57 3.14 -20.76
C ILE A 170 10.84 4.23 -21.81
N HIS A 171 11.97 4.91 -21.69
CA HIS A 171 12.57 5.60 -22.84
C HIS A 171 13.18 4.53 -23.76
N GLU A 172 12.59 4.36 -24.94
CA GLU A 172 13.31 4.20 -26.21
C GLU A 172 14.57 3.29 -26.22
N TYR A 173 14.42 2.03 -25.78
CA TYR A 173 15.32 0.96 -26.22
C TYR A 173 14.98 0.56 -27.68
N LYS A 174 15.02 1.54 -28.59
CA LYS A 174 14.79 1.34 -30.03
C LYS A 174 15.89 1.93 -30.90
N GLU A 175 16.80 2.75 -30.37
CA GLU A 175 17.85 3.39 -31.18
C GLU A 175 19.22 2.70 -31.14
N THR A 176 19.47 1.70 -30.28
CA THR A 176 20.82 1.09 -30.13
C THR A 176 21.01 -0.29 -30.76
N ILE A 177 19.99 -0.89 -31.37
CA ILE A 177 20.21 -2.08 -32.20
C ILE A 177 20.50 -1.62 -33.63
N GLN A 178 21.76 -1.25 -33.88
CA GLN A 178 22.26 -1.38 -35.25
C GLN A 178 22.11 -2.86 -35.62
N PRO A 179 21.46 -3.20 -36.75
CA PRO A 179 21.38 -4.59 -37.18
C PRO A 179 22.82 -5.11 -37.27
N THR A 180 23.13 -6.14 -36.49
CA THR A 180 24.42 -6.82 -36.58
C THR A 180 24.54 -7.27 -38.04
N PRO A 181 25.62 -6.93 -38.76
CA PRO A 181 25.79 -7.37 -40.14
C PRO A 181 25.63 -8.88 -40.16
N SER A 182 24.75 -9.38 -41.03
CA SER A 182 24.55 -10.81 -41.20
C SER A 182 25.90 -11.44 -41.53
N PRO A 183 26.33 -12.53 -40.85
CA PRO A 183 27.55 -13.25 -41.22
C PRO A 183 27.47 -13.90 -42.61
N PHE A 184 26.34 -13.75 -43.31
CA PHE A 184 26.05 -14.33 -44.61
C PHE A 184 25.85 -13.28 -45.71
N THR A 185 26.36 -12.05 -45.59
CA THR A 185 26.53 -11.20 -46.79
C THR A 185 27.56 -11.87 -47.69
N PRO A 186 27.19 -12.38 -48.87
CA PRO A 186 28.17 -12.88 -49.83
C PRO A 186 29.03 -11.69 -50.24
N GLU A 187 30.35 -11.82 -50.18
CA GLU A 187 31.23 -10.86 -50.84
C GLU A 187 30.91 -10.92 -52.34
N GLU A 188 30.35 -9.82 -52.85
CA GLU A 188 30.16 -9.64 -54.29
C GLU A 188 31.53 -9.69 -54.96
N GLY A 189 31.73 -10.71 -55.81
CA GLY A 189 32.84 -10.81 -56.75
C GLY A 189 32.44 -10.31 -58.12
#